data_AF-A0A845E5S0-F1
#
_entry.id   AF-A0A845E5S0-F1
#
_cell.length_a   1.000
_cell.length_b   1.000
_cell.length_c   1.000
_cell.angle_alpha   90.00
_cell.angle_beta   90.00
_cell.angle_gamma   90.00
#
_symmetry.space_group_name_H-M   'P 1'
#
loop_
_entity.id
_entity.type
_entity.pdbx_description
1 polymer ?
#
loop_
_entity_poly.entity_id
_entity_poly.type
_entity_poly.pdbx_seq_one_letter_code
_entity_poly.pdbx_strand_id
1 'polypeptide(L)' 'MFAVDPGSLYGCLYRYTWMTLVNGRSFWFYPTFIGRTSVAGYRWQRRRRQWVYTGFDTRQISSFQCR' A
#
# COMPACT_ATOMS: atom_id res chain seq x y z
N MET A 1 3.00 20.18 3.88
CA MET A 1 2.22 19.20 3.09
C MET A 1 3.06 17.93 3.04
N PHE A 2 2.74 16.91 3.83
CA PHE A 2 3.43 15.62 3.74
C PHE A 2 2.88 14.90 2.50
N ALA A 3 3.41 15.26 1.34
CA ALA A 3 3.26 14.40 0.18
C ALA A 3 3.96 13.10 0.57
N VAL A 4 3.22 12.00 0.61
CA VAL A 4 3.83 10.68 0.58
C VAL A 4 4.63 10.66 -0.73
N ASP A 5 5.95 10.86 -0.66
CA ASP A 5 6.81 10.72 -1.82
C ASP A 5 6.70 9.28 -2.30
N PRO A 6 6.12 9.00 -3.49
CA PRO A 6 5.92 7.63 -3.96
C PRO A 6 7.26 6.87 -4.06
N GLY A 7 8.39 7.59 -4.16
CA GLY A 7 9.75 7.06 -4.07
C GLY A 7 10.06 6.32 -2.76
N SER A 8 9.53 6.79 -1.63
CA SER A 8 9.77 6.15 -0.33
C SER A 8 9.09 4.79 -0.17
N LEU A 9 8.04 4.52 -0.97
CA LEU A 9 7.33 3.25 -0.98
C LEU A 9 8.14 2.13 -1.65
N TYR A 10 9.12 2.47 -2.49
CA TYR A 10 10.01 1.49 -3.14
C TYR A 10 10.80 0.67 -2.12
N GLY A 11 11.17 1.24 -0.98
CA GLY A 11 11.83 0.52 0.12
C GLY A 11 10.96 -0.53 0.81
N CYS A 12 9.65 -0.53 0.53
CA CYS A 12 8.69 -1.49 1.05
C CYS A 12 8.33 -2.60 0.05
N LEU A 13 8.86 -2.59 -1.18
CA LEU A 13 8.64 -3.66 -2.16
C LEU A 13 8.96 -5.03 -1.56
N TYR A 14 8.07 -5.99 -1.81
CA TYR A 14 8.18 -7.37 -1.33
C TYR A 14 8.26 -7.51 0.21
N ARG A 15 7.75 -6.53 0.96
CA ARG A 15 7.67 -6.55 2.43
C ARG A 15 6.25 -6.42 2.93
N TYR A 16 6.00 -6.99 4.10
CA TYR A 16 4.74 -6.78 4.80
C TYR A 16 4.61 -5.32 5.22
N THR A 17 3.68 -4.63 4.57
CA THR A 17 3.47 -3.20 4.73
C THR A 17 2.11 -2.96 5.36
N TRP A 18 2.07 -2.28 6.50
CA TRP A 18 0.83 -1.73 7.02
C TRP A 18 0.52 -0.45 6.26
N MET A 19 -0.53 -0.46 5.44
CA MET A 19 -0.94 0.68 4.62
C MET A 19 -2.23 1.28 5.16
N THR A 20 -2.27 2.62 5.23
CA THR A 20 -3.45 3.40 5.58
C THR A 20 -3.80 4.34 4.44
N LEU A 21 -5.05 4.28 3.99
CA LEU A 21 -5.58 5.15 2.94
C LEU A 21 -6.14 6.45 3.54
N VAL A 22 -6.26 7.48 2.70
CA VAL A 22 -6.84 8.79 3.06
C VAL A 22 -8.27 8.71 3.56
N ASN A 23 -9.02 7.67 3.19
CA ASN A 23 -10.37 7.41 3.68
C ASN A 23 -10.40 6.68 5.05
N GLY A 24 -9.26 6.55 5.73
CA GLY A 24 -9.13 5.91 7.03
C GLY A 24 -9.07 4.38 7.00
N ARG A 25 -9.09 3.74 5.83
CA ARG A 25 -8.96 2.28 5.74
C ARG A 25 -7.51 1.86 5.89
N SER A 26 -7.25 1.03 6.89
CA SER A 26 -5.94 0.40 7.11
C SER A 26 -5.98 -1.11 6.88
N PHE A 27 -4.93 -1.65 6.28
CA PHE A 27 -4.80 -3.07 5.98
C PHE A 27 -3.34 -3.48 5.78
N TRP A 28 -3.08 -4.78 5.90
CA TRP A 28 -1.83 -5.35 5.42
C TRP A 28 -1.81 -5.35 3.90
N PHE A 29 -0.69 -4.90 3.34
CA PHE A 29 -0.43 -4.85 1.92
C PHE A 29 0.97 -5.37 1.63
N TYR A 30 1.10 -6.12 0.55
CA TYR A 30 2.36 -6.68 0.08
C TYR A 30 2.60 -6.16 -1.34
N PRO A 31 3.30 -5.03 -1.48
CA PRO A 31 3.53 -4.39 -2.77
C PRO A 31 4.47 -5.26 -3.63
N THR A 32 4.07 -5.52 -4.86
CA THR A 32 4.89 -6.25 -5.84
C THR A 32 5.26 -5.39 -7.05
N PHE A 33 4.56 -4.27 -7.24
CA PHE A 33 4.83 -3.34 -8.33
C PHE A 33 4.55 -1.92 -7.88
N ILE A 34 5.45 -0.99 -8.21
CA ILE A 34 5.25 0.45 -8.02
C ILE A 34 5.51 1.13 -9.36
N GLY A 35 4.51 1.86 -9.84
CA GLY A 35 4.60 2.76 -10.99
C GLY A 35 4.85 4.20 -10.56
N ARG A 36 4.70 5.14 -11.49
CA ARG A 36 4.90 6.57 -11.21
C ARG A 36 3.86 7.15 -10.25
N THR A 37 2.61 6.70 -10.34
CA THR A 37 1.47 7.20 -9.54
C THR A 37 0.59 6.09 -9.01
N SER A 38 1.03 4.84 -9.11
CA SER A 38 0.24 3.67 -8.72
C SER A 38 1.11 2.64 -8.03
N VAL A 39 0.49 1.87 -7.14
CA VAL A 39 1.09 0.70 -6.51
C VAL A 39 0.14 -0.48 -6.69
N ALA A 40 0.69 -1.65 -7.02
CA ALA A 40 -0.05 -2.89 -7.09
C ALA A 40 0.62 -3.97 -6.23
N GLY A 41 -0.19 -4.90 -5.74
CA GLY A 41 0.26 -5.94 -4.84
C GLY A 41 -0.89 -6.69 -4.21
N TYR A 42 -0.59 -7.47 -3.18
CA TYR A 42 -1.59 -8.25 -2.48
C TYR A 42 -2.10 -7.51 -1.25
N ARG A 43 -3.41 -7.32 -1.16
CA ARG A 43 -4.10 -6.74 -0.02
C ARG A 43 -4.72 -7.82 0.85
N TRP A 44 -4.48 -7.77 2.15
CA TRP A 44 -5.16 -8.63 3.11
C TRP A 44 -6.61 -8.17 3.30
N GLN A 45 -7.55 -9.00 2.88
CA GLN A 45 -8.96 -8.78 3.14
C GLN A 45 -9.36 -9.42 4.46
N ARG A 46 -9.31 -8.66 5.56
CA ARG A 46 -9.61 -9.17 6.91
C ARG A 46 -10.97 -9.89 7.01
N ARG A 47 -12.00 -9.40 6.29
CA ARG A 47 -13.34 -10.02 6.26
C ARG A 47 -13.35 -11.40 5.60
N ARG A 48 -12.52 -11.62 4.57
CA ARG A 48 -12.45 -12.87 3.79
C ARG A 48 -11.21 -13.72 4.14
N ARG A 49 -10.35 -13.24 5.04
CA ARG A 49 -9.10 -13.89 5.49
C ARG A 49 -8.23 -14.38 4.32
N GLN A 50 -8.14 -13.57 3.27
CA GLN A 50 -7.39 -13.91 2.06
C GLN A 50 -6.61 -12.71 1.54
N TRP A 51 -5.54 -13.00 0.82
CA TRP A 51 -4.83 -12.03 0.00
C TRP A 51 -5.55 -11.87 -1.34
N VAL A 52 -5.73 -10.62 -1.77
CA VAL A 52 -6.33 -10.30 -3.07
C VAL A 52 -5.44 -9.31 -3.78
N TYR A 53 -5.08 -9.63 -5.02
CA TYR A 53 -4.32 -8.71 -5.85
C TYR A 53 -5.13 -7.43 -6.11
N THR A 54 -4.54 -6.28 -5.88
CA THR A 54 -5.21 -4.97 -5.94
C THR A 54 -4.21 -3.89 -6.28
N GLY A 55 -4.68 -2.89 -7.03
CA GLY A 55 -3.95 -1.65 -7.29
C GLY A 55 -4.58 -0.45 -6.56
N PHE A 56 -3.73 0.51 -6.18
CA PHE A 56 -4.11 1.79 -5.59
C PHE A 56 -3.35 2.92 -6.28
N ASP A 57 -3.99 4.09 -6.41
CA ASP A 57 -3.28 5.32 -6.75
C ASP A 57 -2.51 5.81 -5.52
N THR A 58 -1.27 6.24 -5.68
CA THR A 58 -0.41 6.65 -4.55
C THR A 58 -0.96 7.86 -3.81
N ARG A 59 -1.79 8.70 -4.45
CA ARG A 59 -2.49 9.83 -3.81
C ARG A 59 -3.55 9.40 -2.80
N GLN A 60 -3.99 8.15 -2.87
CA GLN A 60 -4.94 7.58 -1.90
C GLN A 60 -4.24 7.08 -0.63
N ILE A 61 -2.90 7.00 -0.62
CA ILE A 61 -2.13 6.50 0.51
C ILE A 61 -1.84 7.68 1.45
N SER A 62 -2.29 7.54 2.69
CA SER A 62 -2.04 8.53 3.75
C SER A 62 -0.72 8.24 4.47
N SER A 63 -0.51 6.98 4.82
CA SER A 63 0.71 6.53 5.48
C SER A 63 0.96 5.05 5.24
N PHE A 64 2.21 4.63 5.40
CA PHE A 64 2.61 3.24 5.27
C PHE A 64 3.81 2.96 6.19
N GLN A 65 3.90 1.72 6.66
CA GLN A 65 5.03 1.23 7.44
C GLN A 65 5.34 -0.20 7.00
N CYS A 66 6.51 -0.41 6.41
CA CYS A 66 7.05 -1.75 6.19
C CYS A 66 7.96 -2.16 7.35
N ARG A 67 7.89 -3.43 7.71
CA ARG A 67 8.86 -4.08 8.60
C ARG A 67 9.80 -4.97 7.80
#